data_AF-A0A4Y7U248-F1
#
_entry.id   AF-A0A4Y7U248-F1
#
_cell.length_a   1.000
_cell.length_b   1.000
_cell.length_c   1.000
_cell.angle_alpha   90.00
_cell.angle_beta   90.00
_cell.angle_gamma   90.00
#
_symmetry.space_group_name_H-M   'P 1'
#
loop_
_entity.id
_entity.type
_entity.pdbx_description
1 polymer ?
#
loop_
_entity_poly.entity_id
_entity_poly.type
_entity_poly.pdbx_seq_one_letter_code
_entity_poly.pdbx_strand_id
1 'polypeptide(L)'
;KQKGFADRQIAHMVNCLESEVHTLRMEMNVNRVFKLVDTCAAEFKAKTPYYYSTFEAEIEKANGERYVDNESVVTDKKKIIVLGSGPNRIGQGIEFDYS
;
A
#
# COMPACT_ATOMS: atom_id res chain seq x y z
N LYS A 1 0.93 12.49 0.61
CA LYS A 1 0.85 11.31 -0.30
C LYS A 1 -0.58 10.81 -0.57
N GLN A 2 -1.56 11.16 0.27
CA GLN A 2 -2.98 10.76 0.16
C GLN A 2 -3.62 11.07 -1.20
N LYS A 3 -3.15 12.11 -1.91
CA LYS A 3 -3.61 12.49 -3.26
C LYS A 3 -3.08 11.59 -4.40
N GLY A 4 -2.37 10.51 -4.10
CA GLY A 4 -1.95 9.51 -5.10
C GLY A 4 -0.66 9.81 -5.87
N PHE A 5 0.06 10.90 -5.57
CA PHE A 5 1.35 11.18 -6.22
C PHE A 5 2.36 10.05 -5.96
N ALA A 6 2.98 9.52 -7.01
CA ALA A 6 4.11 8.60 -6.91
C ALA A 6 5.39 9.31 -6.42
N ASP A 7 6.32 8.58 -5.81
CA ASP A 7 7.62 9.15 -5.38
C ASP A 7 8.35 9.73 -6.60
N ARG A 8 8.35 9.01 -7.74
CA ARG A 8 8.82 9.52 -9.04
C ARG A 8 8.24 10.86 -9.47
N GLN A 9 6.92 11.09 -9.28
CA GLN A 9 6.29 12.34 -9.69
C GLN A 9 6.76 13.51 -8.82
N ILE A 10 6.89 13.28 -7.51
CA ILE A 10 7.43 14.29 -6.59
C ILE A 10 8.88 14.59 -6.94
N ALA A 11 9.68 13.54 -7.13
CA ALA A 11 11.10 13.65 -7.49
C ALA A 11 11.30 14.49 -8.77
N HIS A 12 10.44 14.29 -9.77
CA HIS A 12 10.45 15.10 -10.98
C HIS A 12 10.14 16.59 -10.71
N MET A 13 9.16 16.89 -9.86
CA MET A 13 8.77 18.27 -9.54
C MET A 13 9.83 19.02 -8.70
N VAL A 14 10.60 18.31 -7.86
CA VAL A 14 11.64 18.92 -7.01
C VAL A 14 13.06 18.68 -7.53
N ASN A 15 13.18 18.11 -8.74
CA ASN A 15 14.45 17.80 -9.42
C ASN A 15 15.44 17.00 -8.57
N CYS A 16 14.97 15.88 -8.00
CA CYS A 16 15.79 14.94 -7.24
C CYS A 16 15.57 13.49 -7.71
N LEU A 17 16.28 12.54 -7.12
CA LEU A 17 16.10 11.11 -7.36
C LEU A 17 14.87 10.59 -6.62
N GLU A 18 14.17 9.62 -7.22
CA GLU A 18 13.04 8.95 -6.58
C GLU A 18 13.42 8.31 -5.24
N SER A 19 14.66 7.81 -5.12
CA SER A 19 15.21 7.26 -3.88
C SER A 19 15.31 8.30 -2.76
N GLU A 20 15.58 9.57 -3.08
CA GLU A 20 15.67 10.63 -2.07
C GLU A 20 14.28 10.94 -1.50
N VAL A 21 13.26 11.00 -2.35
CA VAL A 21 11.86 11.13 -1.89
C VAL A 21 11.45 9.92 -1.06
N HIS A 22 11.81 8.71 -1.48
CA HIS A 22 11.50 7.49 -0.75
C HIS A 22 12.14 7.48 0.65
N THR A 23 13.44 7.79 0.75
CA THR A 23 14.18 7.85 2.01
C THR A 23 13.57 8.88 2.95
N LEU A 24 13.34 10.11 2.48
CA LEU A 24 12.71 11.15 3.29
C LEU A 24 11.32 10.73 3.77
N ARG A 25 10.54 10.07 2.91
CA ARG A 25 9.22 9.55 3.26
C ARG A 25 9.30 8.51 4.39
N MET A 26 10.31 7.63 4.38
CA MET A 26 10.55 6.66 5.44
C MET A 26 10.98 7.33 6.75
N GLU A 27 11.88 8.33 6.69
CA GLU A 27 12.35 9.09 7.84
C GLU A 27 11.22 9.88 8.52
N MET A 28 10.30 10.43 7.72
CA MET A 28 9.10 11.13 8.21
C MET A 28 7.98 10.17 8.65
N ASN A 29 8.22 8.85 8.65
CA ASN A 29 7.23 7.81 8.97
C ASN A 29 5.96 7.85 8.10
N VAL A 30 6.05 8.38 6.87
CA VAL A 30 4.92 8.47 5.93
C VAL A 30 4.82 7.17 5.13
N ASN A 31 4.35 6.12 5.79
CA ASN A 31 4.30 4.77 5.22
C ASN A 31 2.97 4.45 4.56
N ARG A 32 2.98 3.50 3.62
CA ARG A 32 1.73 2.91 3.11
C ARG A 32 1.14 2.01 4.18
N VAL A 33 -0.17 2.05 4.31
CA VAL A 33 -0.95 1.08 5.07
C VAL A 33 -1.84 0.29 4.12
N PHE A 34 -2.29 -0.87 4.57
CA PHE A 34 -3.13 -1.75 3.77
C PHE A 34 -4.48 -1.89 4.45
N LYS A 35 -5.53 -1.58 3.69
CA LYS A 35 -6.91 -1.71 4.15
C LYS A 35 -7.56 -2.92 3.51
N LEU A 36 -8.41 -3.57 4.29
CA LEU A 36 -9.16 -4.76 3.89
C LEU A 36 -10.38 -4.31 3.09
N VAL A 37 -10.60 -4.93 1.94
CA VAL A 37 -11.85 -4.77 1.21
C VAL A 37 -12.90 -5.62 1.92
N ASP A 38 -13.91 -4.95 2.47
CA ASP A 38 -15.14 -5.58 2.93
C ASP A 38 -16.31 -5.22 1.99
N THR A 39 -17.37 -6.01 2.04
CA THR A 39 -18.57 -5.77 1.23
C THR A 39 -19.57 -4.84 1.92
N CYS A 40 -19.23 -4.28 3.09
CA CYS A 40 -20.20 -3.69 4.02
C CYS A 40 -19.67 -2.48 4.82
N ALA A 41 -18.64 -1.78 4.31
CA ALA A 41 -18.01 -0.63 4.95
C ALA A 41 -17.65 -0.86 6.44
N ALA A 42 -17.00 -1.99 6.71
CA ALA A 42 -16.57 -2.48 8.02
C ALA A 42 -17.68 -2.87 9.01
N GLU A 43 -18.94 -2.99 8.58
CA GLU A 43 -20.05 -3.47 9.43
C GLU A 43 -19.79 -4.90 9.94
N PHE A 44 -19.18 -5.75 9.11
CA PHE A 44 -18.78 -7.11 9.46
C PHE A 44 -17.31 -7.34 9.11
N LYS A 45 -16.59 -8.06 9.98
CA LYS A 45 -15.20 -8.44 9.71
C LYS A 45 -15.14 -9.36 8.48
N ALA A 46 -14.52 -8.88 7.40
CA ALA A 46 -14.25 -9.71 6.24
C ALA A 46 -13.24 -10.82 6.61
N LYS A 47 -13.54 -12.06 6.22
CA LYS A 47 -12.69 -13.23 6.49
C LYS A 47 -11.63 -13.43 5.41
N THR A 48 -11.83 -12.87 4.22
CA THR A 48 -10.98 -13.08 3.05
C THR A 48 -9.93 -11.97 2.97
N PRO A 49 -8.62 -12.29 2.95
CA PRO A 49 -7.55 -11.30 2.89
C PRO A 49 -7.43 -10.68 1.49
N TYR A 50 -8.27 -9.68 1.20
CA TYR A 50 -8.21 -8.89 -0.03
C TYR A 50 -7.89 -7.43 0.31
N TYR A 51 -6.69 -6.98 -0.02
CA TYR A 51 -6.15 -5.71 0.46
C TYR A 51 -5.85 -4.73 -0.67
N TYR A 52 -5.92 -3.44 -0.37
CA TYR A 52 -5.38 -2.36 -1.20
C TYR A 52 -4.52 -1.42 -0.35
N SER A 53 -3.50 -0.82 -0.98
CA SER A 53 -2.62 0.13 -0.29
C SER A 53 -3.21 1.54 -0.31
N THR A 54 -3.06 2.28 0.79
CA THR A 54 -3.34 3.71 0.87
C THR A 54 -2.31 4.43 1.74
N PHE A 55 -2.33 5.76 1.71
CA PHE A 55 -1.67 6.58 2.72
C PHE A 55 -2.77 7.19 3.58
N GLU A 56 -2.67 7.03 4.90
CA GLU A 56 -3.67 7.53 5.84
C GLU A 56 -3.05 8.55 6.80
N ALA A 57 -3.91 9.32 7.49
CA ALA A 57 -3.47 10.25 8.51
C ALA A 57 -3.22 9.51 9.84
N GLU A 58 -2.39 10.11 10.69
CA GLU A 58 -2.24 9.65 12.07
C GLU A 58 -3.54 9.84 12.84
N ILE A 59 -3.87 8.86 13.67
CA ILE A 59 -4.96 8.87 14.63
C ILE A 59 -4.35 9.08 16.01
N GLU A 60 -4.85 10.07 16.74
CA GLU A 60 -4.45 10.34 18.13
C GLU A 60 -5.42 9.67 19.10
N LYS A 61 -4.90 8.80 19.96
CA LYS A 61 -5.66 8.19 21.05
C LYS A 61 -5.81 9.17 22.22
N ALA A 62 -6.77 8.91 23.11
CA ALA A 62 -6.99 9.73 24.31
C ALA A 62 -5.79 9.82 25.26
N ASN A 63 -4.82 8.91 25.16
CA ASN A 63 -3.56 8.91 25.91
C ASN A 63 -2.43 9.71 25.23
N GLY A 64 -2.71 10.40 24.12
CA GLY A 64 -1.74 11.17 23.32
C GLY A 64 -0.88 10.33 22.37
N GLU A 65 -1.07 9.01 22.32
CA GLU A 65 -0.35 8.13 21.40
C GLU A 65 -0.88 8.30 19.97
N ARG A 66 0.02 8.51 19.00
CA ARG A 66 -0.31 8.60 17.58
C ARG A 66 0.10 7.35 16.84
N TYR A 67 -0.80 6.85 15.99
CA TYR A 67 -0.54 5.69 15.15
C TYR A 67 -1.29 5.82 13.82
N VAL A 68 -0.85 5.08 12.81
CA VAL A 68 -1.58 4.94 11.54
C VAL A 68 -2.15 3.53 11.50
N ASP A 69 -3.45 3.41 11.30
CA ASP A 69 -4.12 2.10 11.33
C ASP A 69 -3.75 1.26 10.10
N ASN A 70 -3.44 -0.02 10.32
CA ASN A 70 -3.07 -0.96 9.26
C ASN A 70 -3.71 -2.32 9.53
N GLU A 71 -4.61 -2.73 8.63
CA GLU A 71 -5.42 -3.96 8.79
C GLU A 71 -4.69 -5.20 8.28
N SER A 72 -3.55 -5.02 7.60
CA SER A 72 -2.67 -6.13 7.21
C SER A 72 -1.79 -6.53 8.39
N VAL A 73 -2.13 -7.67 9.00
CA VAL A 73 -1.37 -8.25 10.11
C VAL A 73 -0.26 -9.15 9.58
N VAL A 74 0.98 -8.80 9.91
CA VAL A 74 2.16 -9.59 9.53
C VAL A 74 2.25 -10.82 10.44
N THR A 75 2.35 -12.00 9.83
CA THR A 75 2.60 -13.27 10.53
C THR A 75 4.05 -13.72 10.36
N ASP A 76 4.57 -14.54 11.27
CA ASP A 76 5.94 -15.09 11.21
C ASP A 76 6.12 -16.25 10.22
N LYS A 77 5.04 -16.64 9.53
CA LYS A 77 5.11 -17.67 8.49
C LYS A 77 5.98 -17.19 7.34
N LYS A 78 6.82 -18.09 6.80
CA LYS A 78 7.52 -17.87 5.53
C LYS A 78 6.48 -17.69 4.42
N LYS A 79 6.62 -16.64 3.62
CA LYS A 79 5.68 -16.27 2.55
C LYS A 79 6.39 -16.31 1.21
N ILE A 80 5.67 -16.73 0.17
CA ILE A 80 6.10 -16.64 -1.23
C ILE A 80 5.27 -15.52 -1.87
N ILE A 81 5.94 -14.65 -2.64
CA ILE A 81 5.28 -13.58 -3.40
C ILE A 81 5.23 -14.01 -4.86
N VAL A 82 4.04 -13.97 -5.44
CA VAL A 82 3.81 -14.12 -6.88
C VAL A 82 3.44 -12.76 -7.44
N LEU A 83 4.16 -12.29 -8.47
CA LEU A 83 3.90 -11.00 -9.12
C LEU A 83 3.13 -11.25 -10.41
N GLY A 84 1.94 -10.66 -10.53
CA GLY A 84 1.12 -10.76 -11.75
C GLY A 84 1.66 -9.91 -12.91
N SER A 85 1.18 -10.18 -14.12
CA SER A 85 1.60 -9.54 -15.38
C SER A 85 1.05 -8.11 -15.59
N GLY A 86 0.03 -7.72 -14.83
CA GLY A 86 -0.64 -6.43 -14.99
C GLY A 86 -1.69 -6.46 -16.11
N PRO A 87 -2.03 -5.30 -16.71
CA PRO A 87 -3.07 -5.24 -17.76
C PRO A 87 -2.65 -6.00 -19.02
N ASN A 88 -3.58 -6.79 -19.59
CA ASN A 88 -3.36 -7.52 -20.84
C ASN A 88 -2.97 -6.60 -22.01
N ARG A 89 -2.01 -7.06 -22.83
CA ARG A 89 -1.49 -6.35 -24.01
C ARG A 89 -1.18 -7.37 -25.11
N ILE A 90 -1.07 -6.93 -26.37
CA ILE A 90 -0.62 -7.83 -27.45
C ILE A 90 0.75 -8.42 -27.07
N GLY A 91 0.85 -9.75 -27.02
CA GLY A 91 2.05 -10.48 -26.56
C GLY A 91 2.13 -10.74 -25.05
N GLN A 92 1.14 -10.29 -24.27
CA GLN A 92 0.96 -10.60 -22.85
C GLN A 92 -0.52 -10.86 -22.56
N GLY A 93 -0.97 -12.09 -22.80
CA GLY A 93 -2.34 -12.52 -22.62
C GLY A 93 -2.58 -13.36 -21.36
N ILE A 94 -3.69 -14.11 -21.39
CA ILE A 94 -4.17 -14.95 -20.29
C ILE A 94 -3.20 -16.09 -19.94
N GLU A 95 -2.28 -16.43 -20.84
CA GLU A 95 -1.24 -17.44 -20.60
C GLU A 95 -0.38 -17.12 -19.38
N PHE A 96 -0.23 -15.84 -19.02
CA PHE A 96 0.53 -15.40 -17.85
C PHE A 96 -0.28 -15.41 -16.54
N ASP A 97 -1.60 -15.65 -16.58
CA ASP A 97 -2.47 -15.75 -15.39
C ASP A 97 -2.68 -17.22 -14.96
N TYR A 98 -2.43 -18.17 -15.88
CA TYR A 98 -2.54 -19.61 -15.62
C TYR A 98 -1.21 -20.27 -15.18
N SER A 99 -0.08 -19.58 -15.32
CA SER A 99 1.28 -20.13 -15.16
C SER A 99 1.81 -20.11 -13.73
#